data_AF-A0A6A4WUU2-F1
#
_entry.id   AF-A0A6A4WUU2-F1
#
_cell.length_a   1.000
_cell.length_b   1.000
_cell.length_c   1.000
_cell.angle_alpha   90.00
_cell.angle_beta   90.00
_cell.angle_gamma   90.00
#
_symmetry.space_group_name_H-M   'P 1'
#
loop_
_entity.id
_entity.type
_entity.pdbx_description
1 polymer ?
#
loop_
_entity_poly.entity_id
_entity_poly.type
_entity_poly.pdbx_seq_one_letter_code
_entity_poly.pdbx_strand_id
1 'polypeptide(L)'
;MAHRQPLASHLHGAFRLIAHPYGKSGLWPSVEAGQRTVSNHTNITISGLTPFTVYTFRVVAINALGHSRPSTVSYPVNTQRELAPVSALKERPIWVAVGTQASILSQGGDGAHRPV
;
A
#
# COMPACT_ATOMS: atom_id res chain seq x y z
N MET A 1 -8.06 -17.23 -49.55
CA MET A 1 -8.57 -17.86 -48.31
C MET A 1 -8.81 -16.74 -47.31
N ALA A 2 -10.07 -16.38 -47.07
CA ALA A 2 -10.41 -15.27 -46.17
C ALA A 2 -10.17 -15.72 -44.72
N HIS A 3 -9.19 -15.08 -44.07
CA HIS A 3 -8.90 -15.28 -42.66
C HIS A 3 -10.05 -14.69 -41.85
N ARG A 4 -11.07 -15.52 -41.56
CA ARG A 4 -12.14 -15.16 -40.62
C ARG A 4 -11.51 -14.96 -39.25
N GLN A 5 -11.38 -13.69 -38.84
CA GLN A 5 -11.15 -13.34 -37.44
C GLN A 5 -12.21 -14.06 -36.58
N PRO A 6 -11.84 -14.76 -35.50
CA PRO A 6 -12.83 -15.37 -34.63
C PRO A 6 -13.61 -14.28 -33.90
N LEU A 7 -14.91 -14.17 -34.21
CA LEU A 7 -15.85 -13.19 -33.67
C LEU A 7 -16.29 -13.53 -32.21
N ALA A 8 -15.36 -13.93 -31.34
CA ALA A 8 -15.70 -14.51 -30.03
C ALA A 8 -14.90 -13.94 -28.84
N SER A 9 -14.38 -12.71 -28.92
CA SER A 9 -13.75 -12.05 -27.76
C SER A 9 -14.64 -11.03 -27.04
N HIS A 10 -15.84 -10.74 -27.55
CA HIS A 10 -16.59 -9.53 -27.20
C HIS A 10 -17.75 -9.70 -26.20
N LEU A 11 -17.87 -10.86 -25.54
CA LEU A 11 -18.95 -11.13 -24.57
C LEU A 11 -18.46 -11.60 -23.19
N HIS A 12 -17.17 -11.44 -22.89
CA HIS A 12 -16.66 -11.81 -21.57
C HIS A 12 -17.14 -10.77 -20.55
N GLY A 13 -18.14 -11.16 -19.75
CA GLY A 13 -18.53 -10.42 -18.57
C GLY A 13 -17.31 -10.23 -17.65
N ALA A 14 -17.20 -9.05 -17.05
CA ALA A 14 -16.17 -8.73 -16.07
C ALA A 14 -16.83 -8.14 -14.83
N PHE A 15 -16.03 -7.86 -13.81
CA PHE A 15 -16.47 -7.23 -12.58
C PHE A 15 -15.62 -6.00 -12.30
N ARG A 16 -16.24 -5.01 -11.67
CA ARG A 16 -15.54 -3.87 -11.07
C ARG A 16 -15.74 -3.90 -9.56
N LEU A 17 -14.63 -3.75 -8.83
CA LEU A 17 -14.60 -3.63 -7.38
C LEU A 17 -14.37 -2.17 -6.99
N ILE A 18 -15.31 -1.60 -6.25
CA ILE A 18 -15.29 -0.21 -5.82
C ILE A 18 -15.05 -0.19 -4.31
N ALA A 19 -14.06 0.57 -3.86
CA ALA A 19 -13.77 0.78 -2.45
C ALA A 19 -14.25 2.15 -1.99
N HIS A 20 -14.87 2.20 -0.82
CA HIS A 20 -15.31 3.44 -0.17
C HIS A 20 -14.83 3.47 1.28
N PRO A 21 -14.13 4.54 1.73
CA PRO A 21 -13.73 4.66 3.13
C PRO A 21 -14.95 4.59 4.06
N TYR A 22 -14.89 3.70 5.04
CA TYR A 22 -15.97 3.52 6.00
C TYR A 22 -16.18 4.80 6.81
N GLY A 23 -17.45 5.18 7.02
CA GLY A 23 -17.80 6.38 7.76
C GLY A 23 -17.59 7.70 7.03
N LYS A 24 -17.02 7.72 5.81
CA LYS A 24 -17.03 8.93 4.99
C LYS A 24 -18.42 9.16 4.40
N SER A 25 -19.01 10.31 4.73
CA SER A 25 -20.22 10.82 4.08
C SER A 25 -19.94 11.14 2.61
N GLY A 26 -20.84 10.74 1.72
CA GLY A 26 -20.73 11.01 0.29
C GLY A 26 -21.28 9.87 -0.55
N LEU A 27 -21.38 10.12 -1.84
CA LEU A 27 -21.73 9.10 -2.82
C LEU A 27 -20.58 8.10 -2.97
N TRP A 28 -20.93 6.87 -3.34
CA TRP A 28 -19.94 5.89 -3.76
C TRP A 28 -19.16 6.43 -4.97
N PRO A 29 -17.86 6.12 -5.10
CA PRO A 29 -17.12 6.43 -6.32
C PRO A 29 -17.81 5.85 -7.54
N SER A 30 -17.63 6.51 -8.69
CA SER A 30 -18.11 5.98 -9.97
C SER A 30 -17.58 4.57 -10.21
N VAL A 31 -18.38 3.75 -10.90
CA VAL A 31 -18.01 2.38 -11.27
C VAL A 31 -16.66 2.36 -12.00
N GLU A 32 -16.40 3.34 -12.87
CA GLU A 32 -15.16 3.45 -13.64
C GLU A 32 -13.90 3.66 -12.78
N ALA A 33 -14.04 4.24 -11.58
CA ALA A 33 -12.94 4.40 -10.64
C ALA A 33 -12.58 3.09 -9.91
N GLY A 34 -13.45 2.08 -9.96
CA GLY A 34 -13.21 0.76 -9.39
C GLY A 34 -12.22 -0.06 -10.23
N GLN A 35 -11.47 -0.95 -9.58
CA GLN A 35 -10.58 -1.87 -10.27
C GLN A 35 -11.39 -2.90 -11.06
N ARG A 36 -10.96 -3.23 -12.28
CA ARG A 36 -11.66 -4.15 -13.19
C ARG A 36 -10.94 -5.50 -13.29
N THR A 37 -11.70 -6.59 -13.32
CA THR A 37 -11.16 -7.94 -13.58
C THR A 37 -10.71 -8.08 -15.04
N VAL A 38 -9.67 -8.88 -15.28
CA VAL A 38 -9.12 -9.12 -16.63
C VAL A 38 -10.09 -9.94 -17.50
N SER A 39 -10.96 -10.74 -16.86
CA SER A 39 -11.98 -11.59 -17.50
C SER A 39 -13.17 -11.78 -16.54
N ASN A 40 -13.95 -12.86 -16.71
CA ASN A 40 -15.01 -13.32 -15.82
C ASN A 40 -14.51 -13.91 -14.48
N HIS A 41 -13.22 -13.77 -14.17
CA HIS A 41 -12.65 -14.17 -12.89
C HIS A 41 -13.32 -13.40 -11.77
N THR A 42 -13.59 -14.08 -10.66
CA THR A 42 -14.20 -13.50 -9.46
C THR A 42 -13.14 -13.11 -8.41
N ASN A 43 -11.90 -12.91 -8.85
CA ASN A 43 -10.80 -12.43 -8.03
C ASN A 43 -10.23 -11.13 -8.60
N ILE A 44 -9.85 -10.21 -7.72
CA ILE A 44 -9.26 -8.94 -8.09
C ILE A 44 -8.44 -8.38 -6.92
N THR A 45 -7.32 -7.73 -7.25
CA THR A 45 -6.51 -6.99 -6.29
C THR A 45 -6.78 -5.50 -6.44
N ILE A 46 -7.06 -4.83 -5.32
CA ILE A 46 -7.15 -3.37 -5.26
C ILE A 46 -5.88 -2.81 -4.61
N SER A 47 -5.25 -1.86 -5.30
CA SER A 47 -4.04 -1.17 -4.85
C SER A 47 -4.32 0.31 -4.62
N GLY A 48 -3.35 1.02 -4.02
CA GLY A 48 -3.46 2.47 -3.79
C GLY A 48 -4.48 2.87 -2.72
N LEU A 49 -4.93 1.95 -1.88
CA LEU A 49 -5.74 2.28 -0.71
C LEU A 49 -4.90 3.03 0.32
N THR A 50 -5.51 3.99 1.00
CA THR A 50 -4.83 4.74 2.06
C THR A 50 -4.47 3.78 3.21
N PRO A 51 -3.22 3.80 3.72
CA PRO A 51 -2.83 3.03 4.89
C PRO A 51 -3.64 3.39 6.13
N PHE A 52 -3.75 2.46 7.08
CA PHE A 52 -4.46 2.65 8.34
C PHE A 52 -5.89 3.22 8.19
N THR A 53 -6.59 2.79 7.14
CA THR A 53 -7.93 3.27 6.78
C THR A 53 -8.89 2.10 6.64
N VAL A 54 -10.11 2.28 7.17
CA VAL A 54 -11.17 1.28 7.07
C VAL A 54 -11.91 1.47 5.73
N TYR A 55 -12.08 0.40 4.96
CA TYR A 55 -12.81 0.42 3.70
C TYR A 55 -13.98 -0.55 3.71
N THR A 56 -15.01 -0.22 2.92
CA THR A 56 -16.07 -1.13 2.51
C THR A 56 -16.09 -1.23 0.99
N PHE A 57 -16.62 -2.34 0.47
CA PHE A 57 -16.56 -2.65 -0.95
C PHE A 57 -17.94 -2.93 -1.55
N ARG A 58 -18.07 -2.63 -2.83
CA ARG A 58 -19.16 -3.07 -3.69
C ARG A 58 -18.63 -3.66 -4.99
N VAL A 59 -19.35 -4.64 -5.51
CA VAL A 59 -19.06 -5.27 -6.80
C VAL A 59 -20.14 -4.88 -7.80
N VAL A 60 -19.72 -4.58 -9.03
CA VAL A 60 -20.60 -4.32 -10.18
C VAL A 60 -20.21 -5.27 -11.31
N ALA A 61 -21.17 -6.02 -11.84
CA ALA A 61 -20.95 -6.82 -13.04
C ALA A 61 -21.03 -5.91 -14.28
N ILE A 62 -20.14 -6.13 -15.23
CA ILE A 62 -20.05 -5.35 -16.47
C ILE A 62 -20.05 -6.27 -17.68
N ASN A 63 -20.80 -5.92 -18.72
CA ASN A 63 -20.77 -6.58 -20.01
C ASN A 63 -20.95 -5.54 -21.13
N ALA A 64 -21.03 -5.98 -22.39
CA ALA A 64 -21.20 -5.09 -23.55
C ALA A 64 -22.49 -4.25 -23.51
N LEU A 65 -23.48 -4.63 -22.70
CA LEU A 65 -24.74 -3.90 -22.53
C LEU A 65 -24.68 -2.86 -21.40
N GLY A 66 -23.65 -2.91 -20.56
CA GLY A 66 -23.42 -1.94 -19.49
C GLY A 66 -23.23 -2.59 -18.12
N HIS A 67 -23.68 -1.88 -17.08
CA HIS A 67 -23.42 -2.20 -15.69
C HIS A 67 -24.64 -2.79 -14.99
N SER A 68 -24.42 -3.77 -14.11
CA SER A 68 -25.45 -4.24 -13.19
C SER A 68 -25.72 -3.21 -12.08
N ARG A 69 -26.76 -3.49 -11.29
CA ARG A 69 -26.90 -2.84 -9.98
C ARG A 69 -25.71 -3.25 -9.07
N PRO A 70 -25.17 -2.34 -8.24
CA PRO A 70 -24.14 -2.70 -7.28
C PRO A 70 -24.60 -3.74 -6.26
N SER A 71 -23.66 -4.55 -5.77
CA SER A 71 -23.89 -5.50 -4.68
C SER A 71 -24.27 -4.80 -3.38
N THR A 72 -24.72 -5.60 -2.41
CA THR A 72 -24.70 -5.19 -1.00
C THR A 72 -23.28 -4.80 -0.58
N VAL A 73 -23.17 -3.88 0.37
CA VAL A 73 -21.89 -3.42 0.91
C VAL A 73 -21.25 -4.57 1.69
N SER A 74 -19.94 -4.75 1.54
CA SER A 74 -19.17 -5.74 2.31
C SER A 74 -19.10 -5.38 3.80
N TYR A 75 -18.62 -6.32 4.61
CA TYR A 75 -18.08 -5.99 5.93
C TYR A 75 -16.88 -5.04 5.81
N PRO A 76 -16.63 -4.18 6.82
CA PRO A 76 -15.49 -3.27 6.83
C PRO A 76 -14.17 -4.02 6.96
N VAL A 77 -13.14 -3.56 6.25
CA VAL A 77 -11.79 -4.13 6.26
C VAL A 77 -10.77 -3.02 6.53
N ASN A 78 -9.80 -3.31 7.41
CA ASN A 78 -8.73 -2.38 7.76
C ASN A 78 -7.51 -2.60 6.86
N THR A 79 -6.98 -1.54 6.27
CA THR A 79 -5.64 -1.58 5.67
C THR A 79 -4.57 -1.55 6.76
N GLN A 80 -3.42 -2.15 6.46
CA GLN A 80 -2.27 -2.11 7.36
C GLN A 80 -1.70 -0.70 7.44
N ARG A 81 -0.93 -0.42 8.51
CA ARG A 81 -0.08 0.78 8.55
C ARG A 81 1.01 0.66 7.49
N GLU A 82 1.38 1.79 6.92
CA GLU A 82 2.54 1.86 6.04
C GLU A 82 3.79 1.53 6.84
N LEU A 83 4.57 0.56 6.35
CA LEU A 83 5.90 0.31 6.87
C LEU A 83 6.81 1.42 6.34
N ALA A 84 7.65 1.98 7.20
CA ALA A 84 8.68 2.91 6.73
C ALA A 84 9.49 2.23 5.61
N PRO A 85 9.77 2.92 4.49
CA PRO A 85 10.56 2.33 3.42
C PRO A 85 11.90 1.88 3.99
N VAL A 86 12.31 0.65 3.70
CA VAL A 86 13.60 0.09 4.19
C VAL A 86 14.79 0.97 3.76
N SER A 87 14.64 1.73 2.67
CA SER A 87 15.59 2.76 2.22
C SER A 87 15.85 3.85 3.26
N ALA A 88 14.86 4.21 4.08
CA ALA A 88 15.03 5.22 5.13
C ALA A 88 16.00 4.76 6.24
N LEU A 89 16.26 3.45 6.37
CA LEU A 89 17.27 2.93 7.29
C LEU A 89 18.68 2.90 6.66
N LYS A 90 18.79 2.86 5.32
CA LYS A 90 20.07 2.81 4.60
C LYS A 90 20.77 4.18 4.52
N GLU A 91 20.01 5.27 4.58
CA GLU A 91 20.55 6.63 4.49
C GLU A 91 20.90 7.26 5.83
N ARG A 92 21.09 6.46 6.89
CA ARG A 92 21.72 6.93 8.13
C ARG A 92 23.22 6.66 8.05
N PRO A 93 24.06 7.52 7.42
CA PRO A 93 25.49 7.36 7.49
C PRO A 93 25.90 7.40 8.95
N ILE A 94 26.61 6.37 9.39
CA ILE A 94 27.29 6.37 10.68
C ILE A 94 28.48 7.31 10.48
N TRP A 95 28.40 8.55 10.99
CA TRP A 95 29.56 9.43 10.98
C TRP A 95 30.61 8.86 11.96
N VAL A 96 31.58 8.11 11.45
CA VAL A 96 32.84 7.92 12.15
C VAL A 96 33.70 9.13 11.82
N ALA A 97 33.78 10.08 12.75
CA ALA A 97 34.70 11.20 12.62
C ALA A 97 36.13 10.65 12.58
N VAL A 98 36.74 10.62 11.39
CA VAL A 98 38.16 10.32 11.21
C VAL A 98 38.90 11.65 11.37
N GLY A 99 39.52 11.84 12.53
CA GLY A 99 40.37 13.00 12.76
C GLY A 99 40.70 13.24 14.24
N THR A 100 41.98 13.06 14.57
CA THR A 100 42.66 13.44 15.82
C THR A 100 42.64 12.39 16.93
N GLN A 101 43.84 12.06 17.42
CA GLN A 101 44.17 10.96 18.33
C GLN A 101 43.29 10.93 19.59
N ALA A 102 42.81 9.74 19.95
CA ALA A 102 42.34 9.46 21.29
C ALA A 102 43.53 9.47 22.26
N SER A 103 43.87 10.65 22.78
CA SER A 103 44.66 10.71 24.01
C SER A 103 43.73 10.33 25.16
N ILE A 104 43.84 9.09 25.63
CA ILE A 104 43.31 8.70 26.93
C ILE A 104 44.03 9.50 28.01
N LEU A 105 43.50 10.66 28.39
CA LEU A 105 43.91 11.35 29.62
C LEU A 105 43.39 10.51 30.80
N SER A 106 44.24 9.63 31.34
CA SER A 106 44.04 9.10 32.68
C SER A 106 44.28 10.22 33.68
N GLN A 107 43.21 10.77 34.27
CA GLN A 107 43.34 11.49 35.53
C GLN A 107 43.73 10.49 36.63
N GLY A 108 45.04 10.29 36.82
CA GLY A 108 45.61 9.78 38.05
C GLY A 108 45.97 10.97 38.92
N GLY A 109 45.27 11.14 40.04
CA GLY A 109 45.52 12.23 40.98
C GLY A 109 46.92 12.14 41.60
N ASP A 110 47.66 13.24 41.50
CA ASP A 110 48.85 13.51 42.30
C ASP A 110 48.49 13.64 43.79
N GLY A 111 49.34 13.12 44.68
CA GLY A 111 49.19 13.42 46.11
C GLY A 111 50.01 12.55 47.05
N ALA A 112 51.33 12.76 47.06
CA ALA A 112 52.29 12.06 47.89
C ALA A 112 51.99 12.10 49.41
N HIS A 113 52.13 10.94 50.05
CA HIS A 113 52.36 10.83 51.49
C HIS A 113 53.85 11.14 51.75
N ARG A 114 54.18 12.17 52.54
CA ARG A 114 55.49 12.30 53.19
C ARG A 114 55.31 12.60 54.69
N PRO A 115 56.12 11.98 55.56
CA PRO A 115 55.92 11.99 57.01
C PRO A 115 56.62 13.17 57.69
N VAL A 116 56.13 13.53 58.88
CA VAL A 116 56.89 14.07 60.02
C VAL A 116 56.35 13.44 61.29
#